data_AF-A0A0F7U195-F1
#
_entry.id   AF-A0A0F7U195-F1
#
_cell.length_a   1.000
_cell.length_b   1.000
_cell.length_c   1.000
_cell.angle_alpha   90.00
_cell.angle_beta   90.00
_cell.angle_gamma   90.00
#
_symmetry.space_group_name_H-M   'P 1'
#
loop_
_entity.id
_entity.type
_entity.pdbx_description
1 polymer ?
#
loop_
_entity_poly.entity_id
_entity_poly.type
_entity_poly.pdbx_seq_one_letter_code
_entity_poly.pdbx_strand_id
1 'polypeptide(L)'
;MRVRCGCLPRLVRLLRSSPTLTSSHDIPEHVIRIPMRGWMQENRFSGNWARGTPVLLMAPAPFSVEDARSSLLGDGFYHLVDPEPPEQNVEMEPEDFALASEYGLDFCKLKVLDDMRVRSILQSFFGWSGLGLYLRYRRDPGHIFSFRRGGAKAGLRVLIVHIWSKGSRATYYRGSHLHSLPTVKAANGLFEIPSAGLRSAACQGEDVEFANGGLVILDARLAFEIKQGSATTFAFTTKNELATWAKMILPKSPGLARKVAEMESTGIGVNFAFEE
;
A
#
# COMPACT_ATOMS: atom_id res chain seq x y z
N MET A 1 -41.19 -19.95 -24.11
CA MET A 1 -39.89 -20.02 -23.42
C MET A 1 -38.84 -19.22 -24.19
N ARG A 2 -38.31 -18.15 -23.62
CA ARG A 2 -37.00 -17.53 -23.93
C ARG A 2 -36.68 -16.56 -22.78
N VAL A 3 -35.48 -16.66 -22.22
CA VAL A 3 -35.06 -15.89 -21.04
C VAL A 3 -34.74 -14.44 -21.45
N ARG A 4 -35.16 -13.46 -20.64
CA ARG A 4 -34.77 -12.05 -20.78
C ARG A 4 -33.66 -11.74 -19.78
N CYS A 5 -32.54 -11.19 -20.25
CA CYS A 5 -31.57 -10.53 -19.37
C CYS A 5 -32.15 -9.21 -18.87
N GLY A 6 -32.07 -8.96 -17.56
CA GLY A 6 -32.42 -7.67 -16.95
C GLY A 6 -31.19 -6.77 -16.81
N CYS A 7 -31.28 -5.54 -17.29
CA CYS A 7 -30.19 -4.55 -17.19
C CYS A 7 -30.13 -3.85 -15.82
N LEU A 8 -28.93 -3.42 -15.43
CA LEU A 8 -28.74 -2.50 -14.29
C LEU A 8 -29.42 -1.14 -14.53
N PRO A 9 -29.93 -0.47 -13.48
CA PRO A 9 -30.25 0.96 -13.54
C PRO A 9 -29.01 1.83 -13.31
N ARG A 10 -28.74 2.74 -14.26
CA ARG A 10 -27.84 3.89 -14.06
C ARG A 10 -28.54 4.95 -13.20
N LEU A 11 -27.80 5.65 -12.33
CA LEU A 11 -28.27 6.88 -11.69
C LEU A 11 -27.27 8.03 -11.93
N VAL A 12 -27.54 8.88 -12.93
CA VAL A 12 -26.87 10.19 -13.11
C VAL A 12 -27.86 11.22 -13.67
N ARG A 13 -28.03 12.32 -12.93
CA ARG A 13 -28.67 13.60 -13.29
C ARG A 13 -28.16 14.63 -12.26
N LEU A 14 -27.93 15.91 -12.53
CA LEU A 14 -28.01 16.69 -13.77
C LEU A 14 -27.29 18.03 -13.52
N LEU A 15 -26.45 18.52 -14.44
CA LEU A 15 -26.25 19.96 -14.69
C LEU A 15 -25.85 20.17 -16.16
N ARG A 16 -26.53 21.10 -16.85
CA ARG A 16 -26.18 21.70 -18.16
C ARG A 16 -25.78 23.17 -17.87
N SER A 17 -25.05 23.91 -18.71
CA SER A 17 -25.07 23.98 -20.19
C SER A 17 -23.77 24.54 -20.81
N SER A 18 -23.57 24.22 -22.10
CA SER A 18 -22.45 24.53 -23.02
C SER A 18 -22.53 25.96 -23.64
N PRO A 19 -21.82 26.38 -24.74
CA PRO A 19 -21.09 25.67 -25.84
C PRO A 19 -19.61 26.16 -26.04
N THR A 20 -18.81 25.95 -27.11
CA THR A 20 -18.95 25.44 -28.52
C THR A 20 -17.57 24.93 -29.05
N LEU A 21 -17.45 24.63 -30.37
CA LEU A 21 -16.23 24.42 -31.22
C LEU A 21 -15.49 23.06 -31.02
N THR A 22 -15.61 22.05 -31.91
CA THR A 22 -14.98 21.83 -33.24
C THR A 22 -13.44 21.71 -33.20
N SER A 23 -12.75 20.74 -33.84
CA SER A 23 -13.13 19.64 -34.74
C SER A 23 -12.04 18.52 -34.79
N SER A 24 -12.28 17.48 -35.59
CA SER A 24 -11.39 16.40 -36.03
C SER A 24 -9.91 16.75 -36.32
N HIS A 25 -8.97 15.84 -36.02
CA HIS A 25 -8.41 14.87 -36.99
C HIS A 25 -7.28 13.98 -36.42
N ASP A 26 -7.32 12.70 -36.83
CA ASP A 26 -6.26 11.78 -37.28
C ASP A 26 -4.91 11.61 -36.58
N ILE A 27 -4.57 10.32 -36.46
CA ILE A 27 -3.25 9.72 -36.20
C ILE A 27 -2.36 9.86 -37.44
N PRO A 28 -1.03 10.00 -37.26
CA PRO A 28 -0.10 9.31 -38.14
C PRO A 28 0.89 8.40 -37.39
N GLU A 29 1.20 7.25 -38.02
CA GLU A 29 2.26 6.34 -37.60
C GLU A 29 3.66 6.79 -38.05
N HIS A 30 4.67 6.04 -37.59
CA HIS A 30 6.10 6.12 -37.95
C HIS A 30 6.83 7.31 -37.29
N VAL A 31 8.14 7.28 -37.00
CA VAL A 31 9.29 6.50 -37.51
C VAL A 31 10.18 6.15 -36.28
N ILE A 32 10.98 5.07 -36.17
CA ILE A 32 12.36 4.92 -36.69
C ILE A 32 12.86 3.50 -36.33
N ARG A 33 13.57 2.84 -37.28
CA ARG A 33 14.46 1.69 -37.01
C ARG A 33 15.88 2.18 -36.73
N ILE A 34 16.58 1.61 -35.74
CA ILE A 34 18.05 1.64 -35.66
C ILE A 34 18.56 0.22 -35.36
N PRO A 35 19.54 -0.32 -36.12
CA PRO A 35 20.10 -1.64 -35.88
C PRO A 35 21.31 -1.59 -34.94
N MET A 36 21.47 -2.58 -34.05
CA MET A 36 22.75 -2.84 -33.40
C MET A 36 23.44 -4.06 -34.03
N ARG A 37 24.61 -3.82 -34.65
CA ARG A 37 25.56 -4.87 -35.01
C ARG A 37 26.52 -5.13 -33.85
N GLY A 38 26.97 -6.39 -33.82
CA GLY A 38 27.86 -6.98 -32.84
C GLY A 38 29.06 -6.14 -32.37
N TRP A 39 29.29 -6.25 -31.07
CA TRP A 39 30.61 -6.18 -30.45
C TRP A 39 30.83 -7.48 -29.68
N MET A 40 31.51 -8.44 -30.30
CA MET A 40 32.29 -9.44 -29.58
C MET A 40 33.74 -8.98 -29.62
N GLN A 41 34.31 -8.68 -28.46
CA GLN A 41 35.76 -8.77 -28.28
C GLN A 41 36.08 -9.64 -27.07
N GLU A 42 36.96 -10.59 -27.33
CA GLU A 42 37.55 -11.54 -26.40
C GLU A 42 38.45 -10.78 -25.41
N ASN A 43 38.28 -11.03 -24.11
CA ASN A 43 39.25 -10.60 -23.10
C ASN A 43 39.52 -11.78 -22.16
N ARG A 44 40.67 -12.42 -22.37
CA ARG A 44 41.26 -13.32 -21.38
C ARG A 44 41.83 -12.46 -20.26
N PHE A 45 41.47 -12.75 -19.02
CA PHE A 45 42.31 -12.39 -17.88
C PHE A 45 42.60 -13.62 -17.03
N SER A 46 43.90 -13.86 -16.87
CA SER A 46 44.47 -14.84 -15.96
C SER A 46 44.13 -14.51 -14.51
N GLY A 47 43.96 -15.54 -13.69
CA GLY A 47 43.51 -15.37 -12.30
C GLY A 47 44.53 -14.67 -11.39
N ASN A 48 44.02 -14.13 -10.29
CA ASN A 48 44.78 -13.85 -9.08
C ASN A 48 43.87 -14.09 -7.87
N TRP A 49 44.12 -15.19 -7.15
CA TRP A 49 43.44 -15.48 -5.88
C TRP A 49 44.11 -14.69 -4.76
N ALA A 50 43.52 -13.59 -4.32
CA ALA A 50 44.01 -12.85 -3.15
C ALA A 50 42.89 -12.15 -2.37
N ARG A 51 42.59 -12.72 -1.18
CA ARG A 51 42.07 -12.01 0.01
C ARG A 51 40.89 -11.06 -0.22
N GLY A 52 39.70 -11.62 -0.40
CA GLY A 52 38.47 -10.90 -0.05
C GLY A 52 38.39 -10.72 1.46
N THR A 53 38.27 -9.46 1.92
CA THR A 53 37.89 -9.14 3.30
C THR A 53 36.51 -9.76 3.58
N PRO A 54 36.29 -10.45 4.72
CA PRO A 54 34.94 -10.92 5.03
C PRO A 54 34.04 -9.70 5.20
N VAL A 55 33.07 -9.55 4.29
CA VAL A 55 31.95 -8.64 4.50
C VAL A 55 31.19 -9.20 5.70
N LEU A 56 31.34 -8.53 6.85
CA LEU A 56 30.51 -8.80 8.02
C LEU A 56 29.07 -8.51 7.61
N LEU A 57 28.29 -9.57 7.35
CA LEU A 57 26.84 -9.46 7.42
C LEU A 57 26.52 -9.06 8.86
N MET A 58 26.23 -7.78 9.05
CA MET A 58 25.57 -7.35 10.28
C MET A 58 24.22 -8.05 10.29
N ALA A 59 23.99 -8.88 11.30
CA ALA A 59 22.66 -9.45 11.54
C ALA A 59 21.65 -8.29 11.63
N PRO A 60 20.44 -8.45 11.05
CA PRO A 60 19.41 -7.42 11.14
C PRO A 60 19.16 -7.08 12.61
N ALA A 61 19.12 -5.79 12.94
CA ALA A 61 18.89 -5.34 14.30
C ALA A 61 17.55 -5.90 14.81
N PRO A 62 17.46 -6.33 16.08
CA PRO A 62 16.23 -6.88 16.62
C PRO A 62 15.12 -5.82 16.59
N PHE A 63 13.89 -6.27 16.31
CA PHE A 63 12.72 -5.39 16.26
C PHE A 63 12.55 -4.58 17.57
N SER A 64 12.46 -3.25 17.42
CA SER A 64 12.23 -2.30 18.51
C SER A 64 10.97 -1.49 18.23
N VAL A 65 10.04 -1.49 19.19
CA VAL A 65 8.82 -0.68 19.12
C VAL A 65 9.16 0.82 19.16
N GLU A 66 10.19 1.21 19.91
CA GLU A 66 10.55 2.64 20.03
C GLU A 66 11.23 3.18 18.76
N ASP A 67 12.01 2.33 18.07
CA ASP A 67 12.61 2.67 16.78
C ASP A 67 11.51 2.82 15.72
N ALA A 68 10.56 1.89 15.71
CA ALA A 68 9.39 1.95 14.83
C ALA A 68 8.54 3.20 15.08
N ARG A 69 8.34 3.58 16.34
CA ARG A 69 7.65 4.82 16.73
C ARG A 69 8.41 6.06 16.29
N SER A 70 9.71 6.11 16.54
CA SER A 70 10.58 7.23 16.18
C SER A 70 10.59 7.45 14.67
N SER A 71 10.70 6.38 13.88
CA SER A 71 10.65 6.45 12.42
C SER A 71 9.26 6.81 11.89
N LEU A 72 8.17 6.27 12.46
CA LEU A 72 6.80 6.69 12.13
C LEU A 72 6.52 8.17 12.46
N LEU A 73 7.12 8.72 13.51
CA LEU A 73 6.96 10.13 13.87
C LEU A 73 7.81 11.06 12.99
N GLY A 74 9.08 10.71 12.76
CA GLY A 74 10.03 11.52 11.98
C GLY A 74 9.92 11.35 10.46
N ASP A 75 10.00 10.11 9.98
CA ASP A 75 10.01 9.77 8.55
C ASP A 75 8.60 9.51 7.99
N GLY A 76 7.70 8.99 8.83
CA GLY A 76 6.30 8.70 8.49
C GLY A 76 6.04 7.27 8.04
N PHE A 77 7.06 6.41 7.95
CA PHE A 77 6.92 4.96 7.75
C PHE A 77 7.99 4.19 8.52
N TYR A 78 7.79 2.88 8.66
CA TYR A 78 8.77 1.93 9.18
C TYR A 78 8.64 0.60 8.44
N HIS A 79 9.78 0.06 7.99
CA HIS A 79 9.85 -1.23 7.30
C HIS A 79 10.14 -2.34 8.31
N LEU A 80 9.22 -3.30 8.43
CA LEU A 80 9.39 -4.51 9.22
C LEU A 80 10.14 -5.54 8.37
N VAL A 81 11.47 -5.57 8.55
CA VAL A 81 12.35 -6.56 7.93
C VAL A 81 12.22 -7.89 8.69
N ASP A 82 11.92 -8.97 7.96
CA ASP A 82 11.98 -10.32 8.53
C ASP A 82 13.45 -10.77 8.64
N PRO A 83 13.89 -11.32 9.78
CA PRO A 83 15.32 -11.53 10.07
C PRO A 83 15.96 -12.76 9.38
N GLU A 84 15.17 -13.63 8.73
CA GLU A 84 15.66 -14.87 8.10
C GLU A 84 15.30 -14.95 6.60
N PRO A 85 16.14 -15.61 5.77
CA PRO A 85 15.82 -15.89 4.38
C PRO A 85 14.67 -16.92 4.25
N PRO A 86 13.83 -16.83 3.20
CA PRO A 86 12.60 -17.60 3.11
C PRO A 86 12.81 -19.03 2.59
N GLU A 87 13.49 -19.88 3.37
CA GLU A 87 13.51 -21.33 3.10
C GLU A 87 12.26 -22.05 3.63
N GLN A 88 11.54 -21.42 4.57
CA GLN A 88 10.14 -21.76 4.86
C GLN A 88 9.23 -20.88 4.01
N ASN A 89 8.92 -21.40 2.82
CA ASN A 89 7.93 -20.82 1.92
C ASN A 89 6.59 -20.70 2.65
N VAL A 90 6.25 -19.49 3.13
CA VAL A 90 4.87 -19.04 3.04
C VAL A 90 4.54 -19.08 1.56
N GLU A 91 3.72 -20.06 1.18
CA GLU A 91 3.22 -20.21 -0.18
C GLU A 91 2.69 -18.84 -0.63
N MET A 92 3.20 -18.34 -1.76
CA MET A 92 2.88 -16.97 -2.18
C MET A 92 1.41 -16.90 -2.58
N GLU A 93 0.61 -16.44 -1.62
CA GLU A 93 -0.84 -16.30 -1.71
C GLU A 93 -1.22 -15.61 -3.04
N PRO A 94 -2.15 -16.18 -3.83
CA PRO A 94 -2.38 -15.73 -5.20
C PRO A 94 -2.78 -14.26 -5.26
N GLU A 95 -2.12 -13.46 -6.12
CA GLU A 95 -2.29 -12.00 -6.18
C GLU A 95 -3.74 -11.52 -6.40
N ASP A 96 -4.61 -12.42 -6.88
CA ASP A 96 -6.01 -12.19 -7.23
C ASP A 96 -7.03 -12.85 -6.26
N PHE A 97 -6.64 -13.28 -5.05
CA PHE A 97 -7.64 -13.74 -4.08
C PHE A 97 -8.62 -12.61 -3.68
N ALA A 98 -9.90 -12.95 -3.53
CA ALA A 98 -10.93 -12.01 -3.09
C ALA A 98 -10.76 -11.68 -1.60
N LEU A 99 -10.54 -10.40 -1.27
CA LEU A 99 -10.37 -9.95 0.12
C LEU A 99 -11.64 -10.20 0.98
N ALA A 100 -12.81 -10.04 0.38
CA ALA A 100 -14.12 -10.31 0.97
C ALA A 100 -14.51 -11.80 0.89
N SER A 101 -13.57 -12.70 1.23
CA SER A 101 -13.78 -14.15 1.27
C SER A 101 -13.26 -14.73 2.59
N GLU A 102 -13.64 -15.97 2.92
CA GLU A 102 -13.20 -16.62 4.16
C GLU A 102 -11.67 -16.70 4.24
N TYR A 103 -11.03 -17.08 3.14
CA TYR A 103 -9.58 -17.08 3.00
C TYR A 103 -8.96 -15.67 3.08
N GLY A 104 -9.63 -14.65 2.54
CA GLY A 104 -9.18 -13.26 2.65
C GLY A 104 -9.21 -12.74 4.10
N LEU A 105 -10.21 -13.13 4.88
CA LEU A 105 -10.27 -12.82 6.32
C LEU A 105 -9.19 -13.59 7.10
N ASP A 106 -8.93 -14.86 6.77
CA ASP A 106 -7.84 -15.64 7.38
C ASP A 106 -6.47 -15.02 7.10
N PHE A 107 -6.22 -14.59 5.87
CA PHE A 107 -5.01 -13.84 5.50
C PHE A 107 -4.86 -12.56 6.33
N CYS A 108 -5.92 -11.75 6.42
CA CYS A 108 -5.92 -10.52 7.23
C CYS A 108 -5.60 -10.81 8.69
N LYS A 109 -6.26 -11.83 9.28
CA LYS A 109 -6.05 -12.21 10.66
C LYS A 109 -4.60 -12.66 10.88
N LEU A 110 -4.14 -13.66 10.14
CA LEU A 110 -2.82 -14.29 10.31
C LEU A 110 -1.65 -13.33 10.05
N LYS A 111 -1.73 -12.51 9.00
CA LYS A 111 -0.61 -11.67 8.54
C LYS A 111 -0.60 -10.26 9.13
N VAL A 112 -1.67 -9.82 9.79
CA VAL A 112 -1.78 -8.43 10.31
C VAL A 112 -2.33 -8.40 11.73
N LEU A 113 -3.46 -9.04 12.00
CA LEU A 113 -4.10 -8.92 13.31
C LEU A 113 -3.39 -9.76 14.38
N ASP A 114 -2.78 -10.88 14.00
CA ASP A 114 -2.01 -11.77 14.88
C ASP A 114 -0.50 -11.45 14.89
N ASP A 115 0.03 -10.63 13.96
CA ASP A 115 1.45 -10.25 13.96
C ASP A 115 1.76 -9.34 15.15
N MET A 116 2.54 -9.87 16.10
CA MET A 116 2.88 -9.17 17.35
C MET A 116 3.65 -7.87 17.15
N ARG A 117 4.38 -7.69 16.04
CA ARG A 117 5.11 -6.44 15.73
C ARG A 117 4.11 -5.37 15.30
N VAL A 118 3.17 -5.72 14.41
CA VAL A 118 2.06 -4.86 14.01
C VAL A 118 1.22 -4.47 15.23
N ARG A 119 0.79 -5.46 16.03
CA ARG A 119 0.01 -5.22 17.27
C ARG A 119 0.73 -4.28 18.23
N SER A 120 2.02 -4.49 18.47
CA SER A 120 2.81 -3.67 19.41
C SER A 120 2.97 -2.23 18.93
N ILE A 121 3.22 -2.02 17.62
CA ILE A 121 3.27 -0.67 17.03
C ILE A 121 1.90 0.00 17.16
N LEU A 122 0.83 -0.65 16.72
CA LEU A 122 -0.54 -0.11 16.80
C LEU A 122 -0.91 0.25 18.25
N GLN A 123 -0.66 -0.64 19.20
CA GLN A 123 -0.94 -0.43 20.63
C GLN A 123 -0.18 0.78 21.20
N SER A 124 1.05 1.01 20.74
CA SER A 124 1.86 2.14 21.21
C SER A 124 1.31 3.51 20.77
N PHE A 125 0.62 3.57 19.62
CA PHE A 125 -0.02 4.79 19.13
C PHE A 125 -1.49 4.91 19.56
N PHE A 126 -2.19 3.77 19.67
CA PHE A 126 -3.60 3.69 19.99
C PHE A 126 -3.83 2.61 21.05
N GLY A 127 -4.27 2.98 22.26
CA GLY A 127 -4.59 1.98 23.31
C GLY A 127 -5.67 0.97 22.90
N TRP A 128 -6.49 1.32 21.91
CA TRP A 128 -7.32 0.42 21.12
C TRP A 128 -7.32 0.91 19.67
N SER A 129 -7.27 -0.02 18.70
CA SER A 129 -7.37 0.29 17.28
C SER A 129 -8.46 -0.55 16.61
N GLY A 130 -8.96 -0.13 15.45
CA GLY A 130 -9.87 -0.93 14.66
C GLY A 130 -9.59 -0.83 13.16
N LEU A 131 -9.73 -1.97 12.49
CA LEU A 131 -9.55 -2.11 11.05
C LEU A 131 -10.75 -1.50 10.31
N GLY A 132 -10.51 -0.40 9.58
CA GLY A 132 -11.55 0.34 8.86
C GLY A 132 -11.48 0.25 7.33
N LEU A 133 -10.36 -0.22 6.78
CA LEU A 133 -10.18 -0.39 5.34
C LEU A 133 -9.31 -1.63 5.09
N TYR A 134 -9.72 -2.46 4.13
CA TYR A 134 -8.99 -3.63 3.66
C TYR A 134 -9.14 -3.69 2.13
N LEU A 135 -8.12 -3.22 1.41
CA LEU A 135 -8.12 -3.08 -0.05
C LEU A 135 -6.76 -3.48 -0.65
N ARG A 136 -6.68 -3.64 -1.97
CA ARG A 136 -5.41 -3.87 -2.68
C ARG A 136 -5.15 -2.74 -3.68
N TYR A 137 -4.01 -2.07 -3.54
CA TYR A 137 -3.54 -1.06 -4.50
C TYR A 137 -2.46 -1.67 -5.38
N ARG A 138 -2.52 -1.38 -6.68
CA ARG A 138 -1.56 -1.85 -7.69
C ARG A 138 -0.66 -0.69 -8.13
N ARG A 139 0.41 -0.99 -8.87
CA ARG A 139 1.27 0.03 -9.47
C ARG A 139 0.48 1.09 -10.24
N ASP A 140 0.90 2.34 -10.09
CA ASP A 140 0.38 3.50 -10.83
C ASP A 140 1.54 4.50 -11.03
N PRO A 141 2.52 4.18 -11.89
CA PRO A 141 3.81 4.87 -11.90
C PRO A 141 3.69 6.33 -12.33
N GLY A 142 4.41 7.22 -11.64
CA GLY A 142 4.32 8.67 -11.81
C GLY A 142 3.24 9.35 -10.96
N HIS A 143 2.31 8.60 -10.37
CA HIS A 143 1.27 9.13 -9.49
C HIS A 143 1.62 8.91 -8.01
N ILE A 144 1.68 10.02 -7.25
CA ILE A 144 2.07 10.03 -5.84
C ILE A 144 0.80 10.26 -5.00
N PHE A 145 0.53 9.38 -4.05
CA PHE A 145 -0.71 9.40 -3.27
C PHE A 145 -0.47 9.51 -1.76
N SER A 146 -1.49 9.95 -1.03
CA SER A 146 -1.65 9.73 0.41
C SER A 146 -3.08 9.27 0.72
N PHE A 147 -3.27 8.54 1.81
CA PHE A 147 -4.61 8.12 2.24
C PHE A 147 -5.40 9.26 2.89
N ARG A 148 -4.70 10.24 3.47
CA ARG A 148 -5.31 11.40 4.15
C ARG A 148 -4.53 12.66 3.82
N ARG A 149 -5.24 13.80 3.83
CA ARG A 149 -4.62 15.13 3.79
C ARG A 149 -3.80 15.37 5.05
N GLY A 150 -2.60 15.94 4.87
CA GLY A 150 -1.53 15.94 5.86
C GLY A 150 -1.18 17.29 6.48
N GLY A 151 -0.04 17.32 7.17
CA GLY A 151 0.45 18.44 7.96
C GLY A 151 0.53 18.08 9.44
N ALA A 152 1.56 18.57 10.14
CA ALA A 152 1.81 18.27 11.55
C ALA A 152 0.57 18.50 12.44
N LYS A 153 -0.16 19.61 12.20
CA LYS A 153 -1.40 19.97 12.91
C LYS A 153 -2.55 18.98 12.78
N ALA A 154 -2.58 18.14 11.74
CA ALA A 154 -3.62 17.13 11.56
C ALA A 154 -3.47 15.93 12.51
N GLY A 155 -2.27 15.73 13.06
CA GLY A 155 -1.93 14.62 13.96
C GLY A 155 -1.90 13.24 13.29
N LEU A 156 -1.18 12.31 13.92
CA LEU A 156 -1.26 10.89 13.59
C LEU A 156 -2.59 10.36 14.17
N ARG A 157 -3.53 10.03 13.28
CA ARG A 157 -4.86 9.52 13.66
C ARG A 157 -5.18 8.17 13.00
N VAL A 158 -4.43 7.79 11.97
CA VAL A 158 -4.63 6.58 11.17
C VAL A 158 -3.27 6.04 10.79
N LEU A 159 -3.02 4.77 11.08
CA LEU A 159 -1.87 4.02 10.59
C LEU A 159 -2.33 3.08 9.47
N ILE A 160 -1.49 2.95 8.46
CA ILE A 160 -1.68 2.03 7.35
C ILE A 160 -0.64 0.92 7.49
N VAL A 161 -1.06 -0.31 7.29
CA VAL A 161 -0.18 -1.48 7.13
C VAL A 161 -0.25 -1.91 5.67
N HIS A 162 0.90 -2.05 5.01
CA HIS A 162 1.04 -2.60 3.67
C HIS A 162 1.74 -3.95 3.75
N ILE A 163 1.09 -4.99 3.22
CA ILE A 163 1.75 -6.25 2.83
C ILE A 163 2.02 -6.18 1.33
N TRP A 164 3.30 -6.20 0.96
CA TRP A 164 3.79 -6.09 -0.40
C TRP A 164 3.89 -7.44 -1.10
N SER A 165 3.40 -7.55 -2.35
CA SER A 165 3.63 -8.74 -3.18
C SER A 165 5.08 -8.82 -3.66
N LYS A 166 5.56 -10.03 -3.96
CA LYS A 166 6.95 -10.29 -4.34
C LYS A 166 7.36 -9.51 -5.59
N GLY A 167 8.54 -8.89 -5.56
CA GLY A 167 9.06 -8.08 -6.66
C GLY A 167 8.36 -6.71 -6.81
N SER A 168 7.64 -6.27 -5.77
CA SER A 168 7.11 -4.90 -5.73
C SER A 168 8.20 -3.87 -5.47
N ARG A 169 7.95 -2.63 -5.87
CA ARG A 169 8.81 -1.47 -5.56
C ARG A 169 7.94 -0.26 -5.28
N ALA A 170 8.28 0.47 -4.23
CA ALA A 170 7.59 1.69 -3.82
C ALA A 170 8.57 2.84 -3.59
N THR A 171 8.05 4.06 -3.57
CA THR A 171 8.75 5.24 -3.06
C THR A 171 7.98 5.80 -1.88
N TYR A 172 8.66 6.12 -0.79
CA TYR A 172 8.08 6.80 0.37
C TYR A 172 8.75 8.17 0.53
N TYR A 173 7.97 9.24 0.57
CA TYR A 173 8.53 10.59 0.68
C TYR A 173 8.65 10.99 2.15
N ARG A 174 9.85 10.81 2.73
CA ARG A 174 10.13 11.01 4.16
C ARG A 174 9.69 12.39 4.63
N GLY A 175 9.06 12.45 5.81
CA GLY A 175 8.60 13.69 6.43
C GLY A 175 7.36 14.32 5.80
N SER A 176 6.87 13.83 4.65
CA SER A 176 5.75 14.46 3.92
C SER A 176 4.44 14.54 4.72
N HIS A 177 4.22 13.64 5.68
CA HIS A 177 3.10 13.68 6.63
C HIS A 177 3.09 14.92 7.53
N LEU A 178 4.26 15.54 7.76
CA LEU A 178 4.43 16.77 8.54
C LEU A 178 4.06 18.03 7.75
N HIS A 179 4.00 17.96 6.42
CA HIS A 179 3.72 19.10 5.54
C HIS A 179 2.26 19.14 5.07
N SER A 180 1.68 20.34 5.03
CA SER A 180 0.34 20.58 4.47
C SER A 180 0.41 20.69 2.94
N LEU A 181 0.63 19.55 2.28
CA LEU A 181 0.85 19.48 0.83
C LEU A 181 -0.45 19.72 0.02
N PRO A 182 -0.36 20.34 -1.18
CA PRO A 182 -1.49 20.44 -2.10
C PRO A 182 -1.94 19.05 -2.55
N THR A 183 -3.26 18.81 -2.56
CA THR A 183 -3.84 17.49 -2.86
C THR A 183 -5.10 17.57 -3.71
N VAL A 184 -5.18 16.73 -4.74
CA VAL A 184 -6.38 16.49 -5.56
C VAL A 184 -6.98 15.15 -5.16
N LYS A 185 -8.31 15.00 -5.21
CA LYS A 185 -8.95 13.70 -4.94
C LYS A 185 -8.87 12.84 -6.20
N ALA A 186 -8.24 11.66 -6.10
CA ALA A 186 -8.08 10.73 -7.21
C ALA A 186 -9.24 9.72 -7.32
N ALA A 187 -9.36 9.08 -8.48
CA ALA A 187 -10.41 8.10 -8.77
C ALA A 187 -10.29 6.82 -7.91
N ASN A 188 -9.08 6.48 -7.45
CA ASN A 188 -8.79 5.36 -6.54
C ASN A 188 -9.17 5.64 -5.06
N GLY A 189 -9.82 6.78 -4.78
CA GLY A 189 -10.24 7.21 -3.45
C GLY A 189 -9.16 7.89 -2.61
N LEU A 190 -7.90 7.92 -3.08
CA LEU A 190 -6.77 8.55 -2.41
C LEU A 190 -6.68 10.06 -2.72
N PHE A 191 -5.73 10.72 -2.08
CA PHE A 191 -5.32 12.08 -2.39
C PHE A 191 -4.03 12.07 -3.20
N GLU A 192 -4.08 12.49 -4.45
CA GLU A 192 -2.92 12.67 -5.31
C GLU A 192 -2.17 13.96 -4.95
N ILE A 193 -0.84 13.88 -4.88
CA ILE A 193 0.06 14.96 -4.48
C ILE A 193 0.95 15.32 -5.69
N PRO A 194 0.85 16.54 -6.24
CA PRO A 194 1.72 16.97 -7.31
C PRO A 194 3.20 16.96 -6.87
N SER A 195 4.07 16.34 -7.67
CA SER A 195 5.50 16.19 -7.35
C SER A 195 6.22 17.54 -7.09
N ALA A 196 5.71 18.64 -7.65
CA ALA A 196 6.18 19.99 -7.36
C ALA A 196 6.01 20.38 -5.88
N GLY A 197 4.90 19.99 -5.24
CA GLY A 197 4.67 20.28 -3.82
C GLY A 197 5.66 19.57 -2.90
N LEU A 198 6.01 18.31 -3.22
CA LEU A 198 7.02 17.54 -2.49
C LEU A 198 8.42 18.15 -2.65
N ARG A 199 8.80 18.57 -3.87
CA ARG A 199 10.07 19.29 -4.11
C ARG A 199 10.13 20.61 -3.35
N SER A 200 9.05 21.39 -3.34
CA SER A 200 8.97 22.66 -2.60
C SER A 200 9.03 22.49 -1.08
N ALA A 201 8.58 21.34 -0.56
CA ALA A 201 8.72 20.96 0.84
C ALA A 201 10.04 20.24 1.17
N ALA A 202 10.93 20.06 0.18
CA ALA A 202 12.19 19.30 0.27
C ALA A 202 12.05 17.82 0.70
N CYS A 203 10.84 17.24 0.59
CA CYS A 203 10.57 15.84 0.94
C CYS A 203 11.34 14.89 -0.01
N GLN A 204 12.29 14.13 0.53
CA GLN A 204 13.07 13.16 -0.24
C GLN A 204 12.30 11.84 -0.38
N GLY A 205 12.27 11.31 -1.61
CA GLY A 205 11.73 9.98 -1.88
C GLY A 205 12.77 8.90 -1.60
N GLU A 206 12.42 7.92 -0.77
CA GLU A 206 13.20 6.70 -0.53
C GLU A 206 12.58 5.54 -1.33
N ASP A 207 13.34 4.97 -2.25
CA ASP A 207 12.93 3.79 -3.03
C ASP A 207 13.20 2.51 -2.25
N VAL A 208 12.15 1.70 -2.04
CA VAL A 208 12.21 0.42 -1.32
C VAL A 208 11.81 -0.71 -2.26
N GLU A 209 12.65 -1.74 -2.33
CA GLU A 209 12.43 -2.95 -3.12
C GLU A 209 11.99 -4.12 -2.23
N PHE A 210 10.89 -4.76 -2.61
CA PHE A 210 10.28 -5.89 -1.90
C PHE A 210 10.54 -7.19 -2.67
N ALA A 211 11.83 -7.52 -2.84
CA ALA A 211 12.29 -8.64 -3.68
C ALA A 211 11.70 -10.01 -3.28
N ASN A 212 11.30 -10.17 -2.01
CA ASN A 212 10.61 -11.35 -1.47
C ASN A 212 9.24 -11.01 -0.85
N GLY A 213 8.66 -9.85 -1.19
CA GLY A 213 7.55 -9.24 -0.45
C GLY A 213 8.08 -8.39 0.70
N GLY A 214 7.19 -7.99 1.61
CA GLY A 214 7.56 -7.26 2.83
C GLY A 214 6.39 -6.59 3.53
N LEU A 215 6.64 -6.05 4.72
CA LEU A 215 5.63 -5.47 5.61
C LEU A 215 6.04 -4.04 6.00
N VAL A 216 5.22 -3.04 5.67
CA VAL A 216 5.48 -1.63 6.01
C VAL A 216 4.32 -1.07 6.81
N ILE A 217 4.62 -0.32 7.88
CA ILE A 217 3.62 0.51 8.57
C ILE A 217 3.92 1.97 8.26
N LEU A 218 2.89 2.77 7.99
CA LEU A 218 3.03 4.20 7.65
C LEU A 218 1.89 5.07 8.20
N ASP A 219 2.17 6.34 8.44
CA ASP A 219 1.16 7.36 8.71
C ASP A 219 0.32 7.59 7.45
N ALA A 220 -1.00 7.55 7.56
CA ALA A 220 -1.90 7.74 6.42
C ALA A 220 -1.73 9.07 5.65
N ARG A 221 -1.04 10.06 6.23
CA ARG A 221 -0.71 11.35 5.60
C ARG A 221 0.57 11.31 4.76
N LEU A 222 1.39 10.26 4.89
CA LEU A 222 2.63 10.10 4.12
C LEU A 222 2.30 9.99 2.62
N ALA A 223 3.10 10.69 1.81
CA ALA A 223 3.08 10.54 0.37
C ALA A 223 3.89 9.32 -0.08
N PHE A 224 3.34 8.51 -0.98
CA PHE A 224 3.98 7.32 -1.52
C PHE A 224 3.63 7.10 -3.01
N GLU A 225 4.49 6.40 -3.74
CA GLU A 225 4.26 5.93 -5.11
C GLU A 225 4.37 4.41 -5.16
N ILE A 226 3.46 3.73 -5.89
CA ILE A 226 3.62 2.29 -6.20
C ILE A 226 4.22 2.16 -7.61
N LYS A 227 5.54 2.00 -7.68
CA LYS A 227 6.28 1.87 -8.95
C LYS A 227 6.10 0.50 -9.61
N GLN A 228 5.98 -0.56 -8.82
CA GLN A 228 5.86 -1.93 -9.31
C GLN A 228 5.12 -2.83 -8.32
N GLY A 229 4.43 -3.85 -8.83
CA GLY A 229 3.73 -4.85 -8.03
C GLY A 229 2.45 -4.33 -7.38
N SER A 230 2.17 -4.78 -6.16
CA SER A 230 0.96 -4.41 -5.41
C SER A 230 1.15 -4.43 -3.89
N ALA A 231 0.35 -3.63 -3.19
CA ALA A 231 0.23 -3.63 -1.74
C ALA A 231 -1.20 -4.04 -1.34
N THR A 232 -1.30 -5.04 -0.47
CA THR A 232 -2.54 -5.30 0.29
C THR A 232 -2.51 -4.39 1.52
N THR A 233 -3.52 -3.54 1.64
CA THR A 233 -3.53 -2.35 2.49
C THR A 233 -4.60 -2.46 3.56
N PHE A 234 -4.20 -2.20 4.80
CA PHE A 234 -5.03 -2.26 5.99
C PHE A 234 -4.95 -0.93 6.75
N ALA A 235 -6.06 -0.23 6.96
CA ALA A 235 -6.05 1.02 7.73
C ALA A 235 -6.63 0.83 9.14
N PHE A 236 -5.84 1.22 10.14
CA PHE A 236 -6.18 1.15 11.56
C PHE A 236 -6.33 2.53 12.15
N THR A 237 -7.36 2.71 12.98
CA THR A 237 -7.61 3.98 13.66
C THR A 237 -8.32 3.80 15.01
N THR A 238 -8.42 4.88 15.77
CA THR A 238 -9.13 4.93 17.06
C THR A 238 -10.64 4.75 16.89
N LYS A 239 -11.31 4.29 17.94
CA LYS A 239 -12.78 4.06 17.95
C LYS A 239 -13.60 5.26 17.49
N ASN A 240 -13.19 6.47 17.87
CA ASN A 240 -13.88 7.72 17.53
C ASN A 240 -13.79 8.08 16.05
N GLU A 241 -12.64 7.83 15.41
CA GLU A 241 -12.49 8.04 13.97
C GLU A 241 -13.20 6.93 13.19
N LEU A 242 -13.05 5.67 13.62
CA LEU A 242 -13.67 4.52 12.97
C LEU A 242 -15.20 4.61 12.90
N ALA A 243 -15.83 5.18 13.94
CA ALA A 243 -17.27 5.43 13.98
C ALA A 243 -17.79 6.37 12.88
N THR A 244 -16.89 7.12 12.21
CA THR A 244 -17.23 7.99 11.07
C THR A 244 -17.04 7.33 9.71
N TRP A 245 -16.51 6.11 9.66
CA TRP A 245 -16.16 5.42 8.42
C TRP A 245 -17.29 4.49 7.96
N ALA A 246 -17.49 4.43 6.64
CA ALA A 246 -18.35 3.42 6.04
C ALA A 246 -17.85 2.00 6.41
N LYS A 247 -18.79 1.09 6.65
CA LYS A 247 -18.48 -0.30 6.93
C LYS A 247 -17.98 -1.03 5.69
N MET A 248 -17.03 -1.93 5.86
CA MET A 248 -16.63 -2.88 4.84
C MET A 248 -17.73 -3.94 4.70
N ILE A 249 -18.38 -4.00 3.54
CA ILE A 249 -19.50 -4.91 3.31
C ILE A 249 -18.99 -6.28 2.86
N LEU A 250 -19.50 -7.34 3.48
CA LEU A 250 -19.22 -8.74 3.17
C LEU A 250 -20.50 -9.48 2.73
N PRO A 251 -20.39 -10.49 1.84
CA PRO A 251 -21.52 -11.36 1.53
C PRO A 251 -22.07 -12.06 2.78
N LYS A 252 -23.40 -12.27 2.83
CA LYS A 252 -24.01 -13.06 3.92
C LYS A 252 -23.52 -14.52 3.88
N SER A 253 -22.63 -14.88 4.79
CA SER A 253 -22.22 -16.26 5.06
C SER A 253 -22.01 -16.49 6.56
N PRO A 254 -22.50 -17.60 7.15
CA PRO A 254 -22.17 -17.99 8.52
C PRO A 254 -20.66 -18.16 8.75
N GLY A 255 -19.91 -18.61 7.74
CA GLY A 255 -18.45 -18.76 7.82
C GLY A 255 -17.73 -17.41 7.91
N LEU A 256 -18.14 -16.42 7.10
CA LEU A 256 -17.65 -15.05 7.18
C LEU A 256 -18.03 -14.39 8.51
N ALA A 257 -19.28 -14.58 8.99
CA ALA A 257 -19.73 -14.05 10.28
C ALA A 257 -18.91 -14.57 11.46
N ARG A 258 -18.60 -15.88 11.48
CA ARG A 258 -17.71 -16.49 12.46
C ARG A 258 -16.30 -15.89 12.39
N LYS A 259 -15.69 -15.82 11.20
CA LYS A 259 -14.33 -15.28 11.03
C LYS A 259 -14.22 -13.81 11.45
N VAL A 260 -15.22 -12.98 11.14
CA VAL A 260 -15.28 -11.59 11.61
C VAL A 260 -15.28 -11.51 13.15
N ALA A 261 -16.00 -12.39 13.84
CA ALA A 261 -15.98 -12.46 15.30
C ALA A 261 -14.62 -12.94 15.84
N GLU A 262 -13.96 -13.89 15.17
CA GLU A 262 -12.61 -14.39 15.51
C GLU A 262 -11.49 -13.35 15.28
N MET A 263 -11.75 -12.29 14.50
CA MET A 263 -10.81 -11.18 14.26
C MET A 263 -10.83 -10.10 15.36
N GLU A 264 -11.84 -10.09 16.24
CA GLU A 264 -11.91 -9.13 17.34
C GLU A 264 -11.10 -9.60 18.57
N SER A 265 -10.49 -8.64 19.27
CA SER A 265 -9.75 -8.87 20.50
C SER A 265 -9.77 -7.62 21.39
N THR A 266 -9.31 -7.72 22.64
CA THR A 266 -9.35 -6.61 23.63
C THR A 266 -8.74 -5.29 23.13
N GLY A 267 -7.74 -5.34 22.23
CA GLY A 267 -7.09 -4.15 21.65
C GLY A 267 -7.38 -3.87 20.17
N ILE A 268 -8.10 -4.77 19.47
CA ILE A 268 -8.39 -4.66 18.03
C ILE A 268 -9.85 -5.02 17.75
N GLY A 269 -10.59 -4.12 17.08
CA GLY A 269 -11.89 -4.45 16.47
C GLY A 269 -11.90 -4.32 14.95
N VAL A 270 -13.03 -4.65 14.32
CA VAL A 270 -13.17 -4.64 12.85
C VAL A 270 -14.46 -3.94 12.39
N ASN A 271 -14.38 -3.12 11.33
CA ASN A 271 -15.53 -2.35 10.84
C ASN A 271 -16.29 -3.03 9.69
N PHE A 272 -16.66 -4.30 9.88
CA PHE A 272 -17.45 -5.04 8.91
C PHE A 272 -18.98 -4.86 9.10
N ALA A 273 -19.71 -5.02 8.01
CA ALA A 273 -21.12 -5.37 7.98
C ALA A 273 -21.36 -6.44 6.92
N PHE A 274 -22.51 -7.09 7.01
CA PHE A 274 -22.97 -8.01 5.97
C PHE A 274 -23.95 -7.29 5.05
N GLU A 275 -24.09 -7.78 3.82
CA GLU A 275 -25.18 -7.41 2.91
C GLU A 275 -26.57 -7.62 3.57
N GLU A 276 -27.64 -7.07 2.98
CA GLU A 276 -29.04 -7.24 3.42
C GLU A 276 -29.76 -8.45 2.80
#